data_AF-A0A2K8UEH6-F1
#
_entry.id   AF-A0A2K8UEH6-F1
#
_cell.length_a   1.000
_cell.length_b   1.000
_cell.length_c   1.000
_cell.angle_alpha   90.00
_cell.angle_beta   90.00
_cell.angle_gamma   90.00
#
_symmetry.space_group_name_H-M   'P 1'
#
loop_
_entity.id
_entity.type
_entity.pdbx_description
1 polymer ?
#
loop_
_entity_poly.entity_id
_entity_poly.type
_entity_poly.pdbx_seq_one_letter_code
_entity_poly.pdbx_strand_id
1 'polypeptide(L)'
;MHEDISLEAVAFNLKLLGKTPTNVLVSAGKPSDKEAMLPGLRRLKEANVQLYATPGTSRFLVKHGIANILLHKINDAQLPNIRSFLDTNRFDMVVNVLTGNNDYDEASDCNLIRSLSIEAGIPIYTDAEVAMIAIREMLRKHQAGQYRYKLSDPTEPWNLKRDFLRRVAAKGGFACHHAHFDKAYLISTENLKLGQVDMQAKWKLYKYLKENYTPEDLLERMERAVRKMIAQGVTYCRTFVDADTTVGQMPIDAALLLKERFRDQIRLEIAVQPLQGVLEPDSQGEFVRACEKADVIGGLPSKDRPQPEKHLDFIFSLARELNKPVDVHVDQENNPDEVETELLALKTMEFGLHGRVRAVHGISLAAHDERYQRRVIAMCREAAVAFIVCPSAALSMRQLSDRTAPIHNSIAPVTTLLHHGVRVVMGVDNIYDLFMPLVDGDMWVECRLLMEATRYYDIDVVSSMATDKSGFAVPPGAPMA
;
A
#
# COMPACT_ATOMS: atom_id res chain seq x y z
N MET A 1 15.49 -15.26 -3.40
CA MET A 1 16.00 -15.62 -2.06
C MET A 1 15.88 -14.39 -1.20
N HIS A 2 14.79 -14.26 -0.43
CA HIS A 2 14.82 -13.36 0.72
C HIS A 2 15.75 -14.04 1.73
N GLU A 3 16.79 -13.34 2.18
CA GLU A 3 17.38 -13.68 3.47
C GLU A 3 16.24 -13.49 4.49
N ASP A 4 15.68 -14.60 4.98
CA ASP A 4 14.78 -14.58 6.11
C ASP A 4 15.58 -14.06 7.31
N ILE A 5 15.58 -12.73 7.47
CA ILE A 5 15.97 -12.09 8.73
C ILE A 5 15.04 -12.72 9.77
N SER A 6 15.60 -13.56 10.62
CA SER A 6 14.80 -14.37 11.55
C SER A 6 13.87 -13.46 12.36
N LEU A 7 12.66 -13.94 12.67
CA LEU A 7 11.69 -13.16 13.43
C LEU A 7 12.29 -12.66 14.76
N GLU A 8 13.17 -13.48 15.33
CA GLU A 8 13.98 -13.15 16.50
C GLU A 8 14.93 -11.98 16.22
N ALA A 9 15.63 -11.96 15.09
CA ALA A 9 16.49 -10.83 14.69
C ALA A 9 15.70 -9.54 14.45
N VAL A 10 14.47 -9.62 13.90
CA VAL A 10 13.57 -8.45 13.78
C VAL A 10 13.08 -7.98 15.15
N ALA A 11 12.60 -8.89 16.00
CA ALA A 11 12.13 -8.59 17.35
C ALA A 11 13.25 -8.02 18.25
N PHE A 12 14.47 -8.50 18.06
CA PHE A 12 15.68 -8.05 18.73
C PHE A 12 16.05 -6.63 18.33
N ASN A 13 15.97 -6.28 17.04
CA ASN A 13 16.13 -4.91 16.58
C ASN A 13 15.02 -3.98 17.11
N LEU A 14 13.77 -4.46 17.26
CA LEU A 14 12.68 -3.68 17.84
C LEU A 14 12.92 -3.31 19.32
N LYS A 15 13.48 -4.21 20.15
CA LYS A 15 13.83 -3.91 21.55
C LYS A 15 14.80 -2.74 21.67
N LEU A 16 15.72 -2.62 20.72
CA LEU A 16 16.75 -1.58 20.67
C LEU A 16 16.24 -0.23 20.14
N LEU A 17 15.16 -0.24 19.36
CA LEU A 17 14.56 0.98 18.85
C LEU A 17 13.89 1.78 19.98
N GLY A 18 13.35 1.13 21.02
CA GLY A 18 12.55 1.83 22.05
C GLY A 18 13.33 2.57 23.14
N LYS A 19 14.62 2.29 23.36
CA LYS A 19 15.40 2.86 24.47
C LYS A 19 16.88 2.98 24.13
N THR A 20 17.51 4.08 24.55
CA THR A 20 18.97 4.16 24.60
C THR A 20 19.48 3.21 25.68
N PRO A 21 20.47 2.34 25.38
CA PRO A 21 21.01 1.45 26.38
C PRO A 21 21.62 2.27 27.51
N THR A 22 21.30 1.92 28.76
CA THR A 22 21.84 2.56 29.96
C THR A 22 23.03 1.79 30.52
N ASN A 23 23.07 0.47 30.32
CA ASN A 23 24.12 -0.42 30.79
C ASN A 23 24.64 -1.29 29.64
N VAL A 24 25.90 -1.10 29.23
CA VAL A 24 26.52 -1.83 28.11
C VAL A 24 27.73 -2.61 28.59
N LEU A 25 27.76 -3.91 28.35
CA LEU A 25 28.95 -4.74 28.55
C LEU A 25 29.82 -4.72 27.30
N VAL A 26 31.11 -4.49 27.47
CA VAL A 26 32.12 -4.56 26.39
C VAL A 26 33.19 -5.57 26.76
N SER A 27 33.29 -6.62 25.98
CA SER A 27 34.33 -7.63 26.06
C SER A 27 34.98 -7.76 24.69
N ALA A 28 36.26 -7.37 24.59
CA ALA A 28 37.03 -7.54 23.38
C ALA A 28 38.42 -8.11 23.65
N GLY A 29 38.87 -8.99 22.77
CA GLY A 29 40.18 -9.63 22.86
C GLY A 29 41.27 -8.75 22.27
N LYS A 30 41.23 -8.59 20.94
CA LYS A 30 42.30 -7.96 20.16
C LYS A 30 42.38 -6.45 20.40
N PRO A 31 43.59 -5.86 20.44
CA PRO A 31 43.76 -4.40 20.50
C PRO A 31 43.08 -3.67 19.33
N SER A 32 43.13 -4.21 18.12
CA SER A 32 42.49 -3.63 16.92
C SER A 32 40.99 -3.43 17.08
N ASP A 33 40.30 -4.43 17.66
CA ASP A 33 38.85 -4.40 17.86
C ASP A 33 38.49 -3.35 18.92
N LYS A 34 39.33 -3.22 19.95
CA LYS A 34 39.18 -2.19 21.00
C LYS A 34 39.37 -0.78 20.43
N GLU A 35 40.33 -0.59 19.53
CA GLU A 35 40.55 0.68 18.84
C GLU A 35 39.38 1.05 17.92
N ALA A 36 38.89 0.09 17.13
CA ALA A 36 37.73 0.29 16.24
C ALA A 36 36.46 0.72 17.00
N MET A 37 36.26 0.21 18.22
CA MET A 37 35.10 0.57 19.03
C MET A 37 35.21 1.93 19.75
N LEU A 38 36.43 2.45 19.91
CA LEU A 38 36.71 3.64 20.73
C LEU A 38 35.83 4.87 20.39
N PRO A 39 35.58 5.23 19.11
CA PRO A 39 34.79 6.40 18.78
C PRO A 39 33.36 6.34 19.30
N GLY A 40 32.66 5.20 19.19
CA GLY A 40 31.29 5.13 19.68
C GLY A 40 31.18 4.75 21.15
N LEU A 41 32.18 4.11 21.76
CA LEU A 41 32.23 3.99 23.23
C LEU A 41 32.35 5.36 23.90
N ARG A 42 33.09 6.31 23.31
CA ARG A 42 33.11 7.72 23.76
C ARG A 42 31.73 8.36 23.65
N ARG A 43 31.06 8.20 22.50
CA ARG A 43 29.72 8.75 22.29
C ARG A 43 28.67 8.16 23.23
N LEU A 44 28.76 6.86 23.55
CA LEU A 44 27.93 6.25 24.59
C LEU A 44 28.19 6.90 25.95
N LYS A 45 29.46 7.15 26.30
CA LYS A 45 29.80 7.81 27.56
C LYS A 45 29.27 9.25 27.64
N GLU A 46 29.39 10.02 26.55
CA GLU A 46 28.79 11.36 26.41
C GLU A 46 27.27 11.33 26.56
N ALA A 47 26.62 10.24 26.15
CA ALA A 47 25.19 10.01 26.32
C ALA A 47 24.80 9.46 27.71
N ASN A 48 25.70 9.52 28.71
CA ASN A 48 25.51 9.01 30.08
C ASN A 48 25.22 7.50 30.17
N VAL A 49 25.73 6.72 29.23
CA VAL A 49 25.66 5.25 29.29
C VAL A 49 26.74 4.70 30.22
N GLN A 50 26.35 3.77 31.10
CA GLN A 50 27.25 3.06 31.98
C GLN A 50 27.92 1.91 31.21
N LEU A 51 29.24 1.99 31.08
CA LEU A 51 30.04 0.94 30.45
C LEU A 51 30.55 -0.04 31.51
N TYR A 52 30.40 -1.33 31.24
CA TYR A 52 30.99 -2.43 31.99
C TYR A 52 31.99 -3.14 31.10
N ALA A 53 33.11 -3.58 31.64
CA ALA A 53 34.16 -4.17 30.82
C ALA A 53 34.90 -5.32 31.52
N THR A 54 35.30 -6.31 30.72
CA THR A 54 36.21 -7.39 31.17
C THR A 54 37.60 -6.82 31.51
N PRO A 55 38.44 -7.51 32.33
CA PRO A 55 39.70 -6.94 32.82
C PRO A 55 40.61 -6.39 31.71
N GLY A 56 40.77 -7.13 30.61
CA GLY A 56 41.58 -6.70 29.47
C GLY A 56 40.99 -5.54 28.68
N THR A 57 39.67 -5.38 28.69
CA THR A 57 38.95 -4.29 28.03
C THR A 57 38.95 -3.05 28.92
N SER A 58 38.70 -3.22 30.22
CA SER A 58 38.69 -2.16 31.22
C SER A 58 40.03 -1.43 31.28
N ARG A 59 41.16 -2.16 31.33
CA ARG A 59 42.50 -1.56 31.28
C ARG A 59 42.72 -0.71 30.04
N PHE A 60 42.26 -1.17 28.88
CA PHE A 60 42.36 -0.43 27.63
C PHE A 60 41.51 0.86 27.66
N LEU A 61 40.26 0.78 28.12
CA LEU A 61 39.37 1.93 28.21
C LEU A 61 39.90 2.99 29.18
N VAL A 62 40.40 2.59 30.35
CA VAL A 62 41.01 3.49 31.34
C VAL A 62 42.22 4.21 30.74
N LYS A 63 43.10 3.50 30.02
CA LYS A 63 44.26 4.10 29.33
C LYS A 63 43.85 5.19 28.32
N HIS A 64 42.66 5.08 27.74
CA HIS A 64 42.12 6.04 26.76
C HIS A 64 41.13 7.06 27.37
N GLY A 65 41.08 7.16 28.71
CA GLY A 65 40.27 8.15 29.42
C GLY A 65 38.77 7.82 29.48
N ILE A 66 38.36 6.57 29.22
CA ILE A 66 36.96 6.15 29.26
C ILE A 66 36.67 5.43 30.57
N ALA A 67 35.93 6.11 31.47
CA ALA A 67 35.48 5.54 32.73
C ALA A 67 34.47 4.39 32.50
N ASN A 68 34.71 3.26 33.17
CA ASN A 68 33.92 2.04 33.09
C ASN A 68 33.92 1.30 34.45
N ILE A 69 32.99 0.36 34.63
CA ILE A 69 32.95 -0.57 35.76
C ILE A 69 33.63 -1.87 35.34
N LEU A 70 34.67 -2.25 36.06
CA LEU A 70 35.32 -3.55 35.88
C LEU A 70 34.38 -4.67 36.36
N LEU A 71 34.20 -5.70 35.53
CA LEU A 71 33.57 -6.96 35.93
C LEU A 71 34.55 -8.11 35.80
N HIS A 72 34.50 -9.01 36.77
CA HIS A 72 35.25 -10.26 36.76
C HIS A 72 34.74 -11.19 35.65
N LYS A 73 35.61 -12.10 35.18
CA LYS A 73 35.28 -13.08 34.12
C LYS A 73 34.07 -13.91 34.53
N ILE A 74 33.33 -14.44 33.55
CA ILE A 74 32.03 -15.09 33.79
C ILE A 74 32.12 -16.35 34.67
N ASN A 75 33.26 -17.05 34.63
CA ASN A 75 33.56 -18.23 35.45
C ASN A 75 34.35 -17.90 36.74
N ASP A 76 34.62 -16.63 37.02
CA ASP A 76 35.32 -16.20 38.24
C ASP A 76 34.36 -16.26 39.45
N ALA A 77 34.83 -16.78 40.58
CA ALA A 77 34.06 -16.83 41.83
C ALA A 77 33.93 -15.44 42.48
N GLN A 78 34.75 -14.47 42.07
CA GLN A 78 34.75 -13.11 42.60
C GLN A 78 33.59 -12.27 42.05
N LEU A 79 32.85 -11.62 42.94
CA LEU A 79 31.77 -10.69 42.58
C LEU A 79 32.24 -9.23 42.61
N PRO A 80 31.70 -8.34 41.74
CA PRO A 80 30.71 -8.64 40.69
C PRO A 80 31.36 -9.26 39.43
N ASN A 81 30.76 -10.34 38.92
CA ASN A 81 31.15 -10.97 37.66
C ASN A 81 30.07 -10.82 36.58
N ILE A 82 30.40 -11.13 35.33
CA ILE A 82 29.47 -11.02 34.19
C ILE A 82 28.20 -11.85 34.41
N ARG A 83 28.32 -13.07 34.95
CA ARG A 83 27.19 -13.97 35.19
C ARG A 83 26.15 -13.34 36.10
N SER A 84 26.57 -12.76 37.22
CA SER A 84 25.68 -12.12 38.19
C SER A 84 24.88 -10.94 37.60
N PHE A 85 25.39 -10.28 36.56
CA PHE A 85 24.70 -9.19 35.87
C PHE A 85 23.80 -9.68 34.73
N LEU A 86 24.19 -10.76 34.03
CA LEU A 86 23.34 -11.40 33.02
C LEU A 86 22.12 -12.07 33.67
N ASP A 87 22.30 -12.82 34.75
CA ASP A 87 21.22 -13.52 35.47
C ASP A 87 20.18 -12.54 36.05
N THR A 88 20.57 -11.29 36.28
CA THR A 88 19.69 -10.23 36.82
C THR A 88 19.22 -9.23 35.74
N ASN A 89 19.43 -9.52 34.46
CA ASN A 89 19.03 -8.68 33.32
C ASN A 89 19.51 -7.21 33.44
N ARG A 90 20.74 -7.01 33.91
CA ARG A 90 21.29 -5.66 34.17
C ARG A 90 21.99 -5.02 32.97
N PHE A 91 22.07 -5.71 31.83
CA PHE A 91 22.60 -5.15 30.60
C PHE A 91 21.49 -4.90 29.58
N ASP A 92 21.56 -3.75 28.93
CA ASP A 92 20.71 -3.41 27.79
C ASP A 92 21.33 -3.86 26.47
N MET A 93 22.65 -4.08 26.45
CA MET A 93 23.43 -4.52 25.29
C MET A 93 24.77 -5.13 25.73
N VAL A 94 25.22 -6.12 24.97
CA VAL A 94 26.52 -6.80 25.12
C VAL A 94 27.28 -6.68 23.79
N VAL A 95 28.50 -6.17 23.85
CA VAL A 95 29.46 -6.20 22.74
C VAL A 95 30.55 -7.20 23.10
N ASN A 96 30.51 -8.38 22.46
CA ASN A 96 31.41 -9.49 22.74
C ASN A 96 32.20 -9.91 21.48
N VAL A 97 33.25 -9.15 21.19
CA VAL A 97 34.07 -9.28 19.98
C VAL A 97 35.34 -10.07 20.31
N LEU A 98 35.31 -11.36 19.99
CA LEU A 98 36.43 -12.27 20.18
C LEU A 98 36.64 -13.06 18.89
N THR A 99 37.86 -13.01 18.36
CA THR A 99 38.28 -13.79 17.20
C THR A 99 39.39 -14.75 17.60
N GLY A 100 39.01 -16.02 17.79
CA GLY A 100 39.85 -17.21 17.61
C GLY A 100 41.08 -17.39 18.52
N ASN A 101 40.98 -18.39 19.40
CA ASN A 101 42.03 -19.25 19.97
C ASN A 101 43.37 -18.62 20.34
N ASN A 102 43.51 -18.22 21.60
CA ASN A 102 44.80 -18.33 22.29
C ASN A 102 44.68 -18.95 23.70
N ASP A 103 43.46 -19.19 24.20
CA ASP A 103 43.23 -19.80 25.51
C ASP A 103 41.89 -20.55 25.54
N TYR A 104 41.86 -21.76 26.14
CA TYR A 104 40.66 -22.61 26.21
C TYR A 104 39.57 -21.95 27.06
N ASP A 105 39.98 -21.25 28.11
CA ASP A 105 39.09 -20.55 29.04
C ASP A 105 38.38 -19.36 28.38
N GLU A 106 39.04 -18.66 27.45
CA GLU A 106 38.43 -17.50 26.76
C GLU A 106 37.37 -17.91 25.73
N ALA A 107 37.52 -19.09 25.10
CA ALA A 107 36.52 -19.64 24.20
C ALA A 107 35.27 -20.12 24.97
N SER A 108 35.47 -20.75 26.12
CA SER A 108 34.39 -21.19 27.02
C SER A 108 33.60 -19.99 27.58
N ASP A 109 34.30 -18.98 28.11
CA ASP A 109 33.69 -17.74 28.61
C ASP A 109 32.88 -17.02 27.53
N CYS A 110 33.42 -16.95 26.30
CA CYS A 110 32.76 -16.30 25.17
C CYS A 110 31.43 -16.97 24.81
N ASN A 111 31.43 -18.30 24.71
CA ASN A 111 30.24 -19.08 24.41
C ASN A 111 29.20 -18.92 25.50
N LEU A 112 29.61 -18.94 26.77
CA LEU A 112 28.70 -18.78 27.89
C LEU A 112 28.07 -17.38 27.95
N ILE A 113 28.86 -16.32 27.72
CA ILE A 113 28.33 -14.94 27.63
C ILE A 113 27.29 -14.86 26.51
N ARG A 114 27.57 -15.46 25.35
CA ARG A 114 26.66 -15.46 24.19
C ARG A 114 25.37 -16.22 24.49
N SER A 115 25.45 -17.43 25.00
CA SER A 115 24.29 -18.25 25.36
C SER A 115 23.41 -17.57 26.40
N LEU A 116 23.99 -17.08 27.50
CA LEU A 116 23.21 -16.39 28.54
C LEU A 116 22.62 -15.07 28.04
N SER A 117 23.30 -14.34 27.17
CA SER A 117 22.72 -13.12 26.57
C SER A 117 21.51 -13.45 25.70
N ILE A 118 21.56 -14.57 24.95
CA ILE A 118 20.42 -15.04 24.13
C ILE A 118 19.28 -15.49 25.03
N GLU A 119 19.54 -16.30 26.06
CA GLU A 119 18.54 -16.76 27.03
C GLU A 119 17.86 -15.60 27.76
N ALA A 120 18.64 -14.59 28.16
CA ALA A 120 18.16 -13.36 28.78
C ALA A 120 17.47 -12.40 27.79
N GLY A 121 17.56 -12.67 26.49
CA GLY A 121 17.05 -11.81 25.43
C GLY A 121 17.72 -10.43 25.37
N ILE A 122 18.99 -10.36 25.76
CA ILE A 122 19.85 -9.19 25.76
C ILE A 122 20.58 -9.08 24.41
N PRO A 123 20.54 -7.91 23.76
CA PRO A 123 21.23 -7.70 22.50
C PRO A 123 22.73 -7.94 22.53
N ILE A 124 23.22 -8.90 21.75
CA ILE A 124 24.64 -9.23 21.61
C ILE A 124 25.21 -8.94 20.22
N TYR A 125 26.37 -8.29 20.18
CA TYR A 125 27.14 -8.01 18.96
C TYR A 125 28.49 -8.70 19.03
N THR A 126 28.79 -9.53 18.04
CA THR A 126 30.02 -10.33 17.97
C THR A 126 31.08 -9.75 17.05
N ASP A 127 30.72 -8.72 16.30
CA ASP A 127 31.58 -7.95 15.39
C ASP A 127 31.65 -6.49 15.85
N ALA A 128 32.87 -5.93 15.88
CA ALA A 128 33.10 -4.57 16.35
C ALA A 128 32.49 -3.52 15.41
N GLU A 129 32.60 -3.69 14.10
CA GLU A 129 32.10 -2.73 13.12
C GLU A 129 30.57 -2.68 13.15
N VAL A 130 29.91 -3.84 13.17
CA VAL A 130 28.45 -3.95 13.29
C VAL A 130 27.96 -3.32 14.61
N ALA A 131 28.64 -3.60 15.73
CA ALA A 131 28.33 -2.97 17.02
C ALA A 131 28.38 -1.45 16.93
N MET A 132 29.38 -0.90 16.22
CA MET A 132 29.53 0.55 16.10
C MET A 132 28.51 1.21 15.19
N ILE A 133 28.13 0.56 14.08
CA ILE A 133 27.02 1.01 13.23
C ILE A 133 25.73 1.05 14.05
N ALA A 134 25.45 0.00 14.82
CA ALA A 134 24.27 -0.09 15.66
C ALA A 134 24.24 1.03 16.73
N ILE A 135 25.34 1.24 17.47
CA ILE A 135 25.47 2.32 18.45
C ILE A 135 25.25 3.69 17.82
N ARG A 136 25.83 3.94 16.64
CA ARG A 136 25.70 5.20 15.92
C ARG A 136 24.25 5.49 15.55
N GLU A 137 23.55 4.51 14.99
CA GLU A 137 22.15 4.66 14.62
C GLU A 137 21.26 4.85 15.85
N MET A 138 21.45 4.08 16.93
CA MET A 138 20.69 4.27 18.17
C MET A 138 20.84 5.69 18.73
N LEU A 139 22.07 6.21 18.81
CA LEU A 139 22.32 7.56 19.30
C LEU A 139 21.74 8.63 18.36
N ARG A 140 21.83 8.44 17.03
CA ARG A 140 21.22 9.34 16.05
C ARG A 140 19.70 9.40 16.22
N LYS A 141 19.03 8.25 16.34
CA LYS A 141 17.57 8.17 16.54
C LYS A 141 17.14 8.76 17.88
N HIS A 142 17.96 8.57 18.94
CA HIS A 142 17.74 9.20 20.25
C HIS A 142 17.85 10.73 20.18
N GLN A 143 18.91 11.26 19.55
CA GLN A 143 19.08 12.70 19.35
C GLN A 143 17.95 13.31 18.50
N ALA A 144 17.44 12.55 17.53
CA ALA A 144 16.29 12.94 16.71
C ALA A 144 14.93 12.81 17.42
N GLY A 145 14.89 12.35 18.69
CA GLY A 145 13.66 12.24 19.47
C GLY A 145 12.68 11.16 19.01
N GLN A 146 13.09 10.23 18.14
CA GLN A 146 12.19 9.27 17.47
C GLN A 146 11.37 8.35 18.40
N TYR A 147 11.76 8.25 19.68
CA TYR A 147 11.10 7.38 20.67
C TYR A 147 10.76 8.07 22.01
N ARG A 148 10.96 9.40 22.12
CA ARG A 148 10.58 10.15 23.31
C ARG A 148 9.15 10.64 23.15
N TYR A 149 8.21 9.94 23.79
CA TYR A 149 6.83 10.41 23.94
C TYR A 149 6.63 10.80 25.41
N LYS A 150 6.74 12.10 25.73
CA LYS A 150 6.25 12.64 27.00
C LYS A 150 5.01 13.48 26.68
N LEU A 151 3.92 13.27 27.42
CA LEU A 151 2.69 14.09 27.30
C LEU A 151 2.94 15.60 27.45
N SER A 152 4.07 15.99 28.04
CA SER A 152 4.49 17.36 28.32
C SER A 152 5.40 17.99 27.27
N ASP A 153 5.74 17.28 26.19
CA ASP A 153 6.70 17.73 25.17
C ASP A 153 5.93 18.13 23.88
N PRO A 154 6.25 19.26 23.21
CA PRO A 154 5.67 19.61 21.91
C PRO A 154 6.00 18.61 20.77
N THR A 155 6.83 17.60 21.01
CA THR A 155 7.05 16.50 20.04
C THR A 155 5.76 15.73 19.76
N GLU A 156 5.24 15.87 18.54
CA GLU A 156 4.06 15.11 18.11
C GLU A 156 4.39 13.64 17.85
N PRO A 157 3.46 12.71 18.14
CA PRO A 157 3.66 11.32 17.81
C PRO A 157 3.93 11.06 16.33
N TRP A 158 4.66 9.98 16.04
CA TRP A 158 4.72 9.49 14.67
C TRP A 158 3.30 9.27 14.13
N ASN A 159 2.99 9.89 13.00
CA ASN A 159 1.67 9.91 12.42
C ASN A 159 1.77 9.49 10.96
N LEU A 160 1.43 8.23 10.70
CA LEU A 160 1.51 7.62 9.37
C LEU A 160 0.69 8.40 8.34
N LYS A 161 -0.52 8.86 8.72
CA LYS A 161 -1.37 9.70 7.84
C LYS A 161 -0.62 10.95 7.41
N ARG A 162 -0.02 11.67 8.37
CA ARG A 162 0.71 12.90 8.06
C ARG A 162 1.90 12.64 7.14
N ASP A 163 2.69 11.60 7.41
CA ASP A 163 3.85 11.27 6.58
C ASP A 163 3.44 10.84 5.18
N PHE A 164 2.37 10.06 5.06
CA PHE A 164 1.79 9.68 3.77
C PHE A 164 1.32 10.91 2.99
N LEU A 165 0.56 11.82 3.61
CA LEU A 165 0.09 13.06 2.98
C LEU A 165 1.25 13.97 2.55
N ARG A 166 2.37 14.02 3.30
CA ARG A 166 3.58 14.75 2.87
C ARG A 166 4.19 14.14 1.61
N ARG A 167 4.27 12.80 1.51
CA ARG A 167 4.75 12.12 0.30
C ARG A 167 3.84 12.39 -0.89
N VAL A 168 2.53 12.38 -0.67
CA VAL A 168 1.55 12.72 -1.70
C VAL A 168 1.74 14.16 -2.19
N ALA A 169 1.87 15.13 -1.27
CA ALA A 169 2.12 16.52 -1.61
C ALA A 169 3.44 16.70 -2.38
N ALA A 170 4.51 16.01 -1.98
CA ALA A 170 5.80 16.02 -2.67
C ALA A 170 5.73 15.44 -4.11
N LYS A 171 4.77 14.54 -4.38
CA LYS A 171 4.46 13.99 -5.71
C LYS A 171 3.38 14.81 -6.44
N GLY A 172 3.09 16.02 -5.97
CA GLY A 172 2.19 16.98 -6.61
C GLY A 172 0.70 16.67 -6.39
N GLY A 173 0.33 15.97 -5.33
CA GLY A 173 -1.08 15.69 -4.97
C GLY A 173 -1.59 14.32 -5.43
N PHE A 174 -2.81 13.99 -5.01
CA PHE A 174 -3.45 12.71 -5.30
C PHE A 174 -3.86 12.55 -6.78
N ALA A 175 -3.98 11.30 -7.20
CA ALA A 175 -4.53 10.85 -8.46
C ALA A 175 -5.64 9.83 -8.21
N CYS A 176 -6.87 10.15 -8.63
CA CYS A 176 -8.04 9.27 -8.52
C CYS A 176 -8.39 8.72 -9.91
N HIS A 177 -8.09 7.46 -10.19
CA HIS A 177 -8.29 6.87 -11.52
C HIS A 177 -9.71 6.36 -11.79
N HIS A 178 -10.57 6.32 -10.77
CA HIS A 178 -11.93 5.83 -10.93
C HIS A 178 -12.88 6.49 -9.93
N ALA A 179 -13.95 7.07 -10.45
CA ALA A 179 -15.06 7.65 -9.70
C ALA A 179 -16.35 7.65 -10.55
N HIS A 180 -17.50 7.88 -9.93
CA HIS A 180 -18.79 8.09 -10.62
C HIS A 180 -19.49 9.39 -10.16
N PHE A 181 -19.14 10.52 -10.77
CA PHE A 181 -19.68 11.83 -10.36
C PHE A 181 -21.12 12.08 -10.81
N ASP A 182 -21.54 11.50 -11.93
CA ASP A 182 -22.92 11.56 -12.43
C ASP A 182 -23.91 10.96 -11.42
N LYS A 183 -23.44 9.99 -10.63
CA LYS A 183 -24.16 9.30 -9.56
C LYS A 183 -24.01 9.94 -8.19
N ALA A 184 -23.05 10.84 -8.04
CA ALA A 184 -22.66 11.30 -6.72
C ALA A 184 -23.79 12.08 -6.04
N TYR A 185 -23.86 11.97 -4.71
CA TYR A 185 -24.80 12.70 -3.84
C TYR A 185 -26.28 12.47 -4.14
N LEU A 186 -26.64 11.29 -4.64
CA LEU A 186 -28.04 10.90 -4.84
C LEU A 186 -28.68 10.27 -3.61
N ILE A 187 -27.88 9.93 -2.59
CA ILE A 187 -28.41 9.31 -1.38
C ILE A 187 -29.20 10.33 -0.54
N SER A 188 -30.36 9.90 -0.06
CA SER A 188 -31.22 10.63 0.87
C SER A 188 -31.65 9.68 1.99
N THR A 189 -32.23 10.22 3.06
CA THR A 189 -32.77 9.38 4.15
C THR A 189 -33.86 8.44 3.64
N GLU A 190 -34.64 8.86 2.65
CA GLU A 190 -35.73 8.08 2.04
C GLU A 190 -35.24 6.94 1.17
N ASN A 191 -34.14 7.10 0.43
CA ASN A 191 -33.63 6.04 -0.45
C ASN A 191 -32.51 5.20 0.19
N LEU A 192 -31.95 5.62 1.33
CA LEU A 192 -30.95 4.84 2.08
C LEU A 192 -31.45 3.44 2.47
N LYS A 193 -32.74 3.32 2.83
CA LYS A 193 -33.38 2.02 3.11
C LYS A 193 -33.34 1.04 1.94
N LEU A 194 -33.18 1.54 0.71
CA LEU A 194 -33.08 0.74 -0.50
C LEU A 194 -31.64 0.26 -0.76
N GLY A 195 -30.64 0.76 -0.03
CA GLY A 195 -29.23 0.42 -0.22
C GLY A 195 -28.84 -1.02 0.20
N GLN A 196 -29.76 -1.76 0.85
CA GLN A 196 -29.54 -3.12 1.35
C GLN A 196 -29.84 -4.24 0.34
N VAL A 197 -30.25 -3.90 -0.89
CA VAL A 197 -30.54 -4.88 -1.95
C VAL A 197 -29.26 -5.26 -2.73
N ASP A 198 -29.30 -6.37 -3.47
CA ASP A 198 -28.16 -6.81 -4.30
C ASP A 198 -27.85 -5.86 -5.47
N MET A 199 -26.67 -6.03 -6.09
CA MET A 199 -26.16 -5.15 -7.15
C MET A 199 -27.11 -5.08 -8.36
N GLN A 200 -27.75 -6.19 -8.73
CA GLN A 200 -28.64 -6.27 -9.87
C GLN A 200 -29.95 -5.51 -9.60
N ALA A 201 -30.48 -5.61 -8.39
CA ALA A 201 -31.62 -4.83 -7.93
C ALA A 201 -31.29 -3.34 -7.86
N LYS A 202 -30.09 -2.96 -7.39
CA LYS A 202 -29.62 -1.57 -7.39
C LYS A 202 -29.59 -0.98 -8.80
N TRP A 203 -29.14 -1.73 -9.80
CA TRP A 203 -29.18 -1.26 -11.20
C TRP A 203 -30.59 -0.91 -11.69
N LYS A 204 -31.61 -1.71 -11.32
CA LYS A 204 -33.01 -1.43 -11.65
C LYS A 204 -33.53 -0.20 -10.92
N LEU A 205 -33.26 -0.08 -9.62
CA LEU A 205 -33.67 1.07 -8.81
C LEU A 205 -33.03 2.37 -9.31
N TYR A 206 -31.77 2.29 -9.72
CA TYR A 206 -31.03 3.43 -10.20
C TYR A 206 -31.58 3.98 -11.51
N LYS A 207 -32.18 3.14 -12.38
CA LYS A 207 -32.90 3.61 -13.57
C LYS A 207 -33.99 4.64 -13.22
N TYR A 208 -34.79 4.39 -12.19
CA TYR A 208 -35.84 5.33 -11.75
C TYR A 208 -35.27 6.63 -11.17
N LEU A 209 -34.07 6.60 -10.58
CA LEU A 209 -33.39 7.82 -10.12
C LEU A 209 -32.91 8.66 -11.30
N LYS A 210 -32.35 8.02 -12.33
CA LYS A 210 -31.88 8.69 -13.56
C LYS A 210 -32.99 9.38 -14.34
N GLU A 211 -34.19 8.78 -14.38
CA GLU A 211 -35.35 9.36 -15.08
C GLU A 211 -35.73 10.76 -14.57
N ASN A 212 -35.32 11.10 -13.34
CA ASN A 212 -35.58 12.39 -12.72
C ASN A 212 -34.41 13.38 -12.83
N TYR A 213 -33.35 13.07 -13.57
CA TYR A 213 -32.21 13.97 -13.72
C TYR A 213 -32.59 15.23 -14.48
N THR A 214 -32.22 16.37 -13.92
CA THR A 214 -32.18 17.64 -14.66
C THR A 214 -30.74 18.05 -14.90
N PRO A 215 -30.45 18.79 -15.98
CA PRO A 215 -29.09 19.31 -16.23
C PRO A 215 -28.53 20.11 -15.04
N GLU A 216 -29.38 20.88 -14.35
CA GLU A 216 -28.99 21.71 -13.21
C GLU A 216 -28.59 20.88 -11.99
N ASP A 217 -29.42 19.90 -11.59
CA ASP A 217 -29.12 19.00 -10.47
C ASP A 217 -27.86 18.18 -10.74
N LEU A 218 -27.77 17.60 -11.94
CA LEU A 218 -26.63 16.78 -12.34
C LEU A 218 -25.32 17.58 -12.27
N LEU A 219 -25.33 18.81 -12.82
CA LEU A 219 -24.17 19.68 -12.79
C LEU A 219 -23.79 20.07 -11.35
N GLU A 220 -24.76 20.38 -10.50
CA GLU A 220 -24.51 20.74 -9.10
C GLU A 220 -23.86 19.58 -8.34
N ARG A 221 -24.42 18.37 -8.44
CA ARG A 221 -23.90 17.18 -7.76
C ARG A 221 -22.51 16.79 -8.24
N MET A 222 -22.29 16.79 -9.56
CA MET A 222 -20.98 16.52 -10.14
C MET A 222 -19.94 17.57 -9.71
N GLU A 223 -20.32 18.87 -9.68
CA GLU A 223 -19.43 19.93 -9.19
C GLU A 223 -19.05 19.75 -7.73
N ARG A 224 -20.00 19.35 -6.86
CA ARG A 224 -19.72 19.03 -5.45
C ARG A 224 -18.65 17.95 -5.34
N ALA A 225 -18.71 16.90 -6.18
CA ALA A 225 -17.73 15.82 -6.19
C ALA A 225 -16.34 16.31 -6.64
N VAL A 226 -16.29 17.10 -7.72
CA VAL A 226 -15.03 17.73 -8.20
C VAL A 226 -14.40 18.60 -7.10
N ARG A 227 -15.19 19.43 -6.42
CA ARG A 227 -14.72 20.28 -5.32
C ARG A 227 -14.21 19.47 -4.13
N LYS A 228 -14.86 18.34 -3.79
CA LYS A 228 -14.37 17.41 -2.75
C LYS A 228 -13.00 16.81 -3.12
N MET A 229 -12.77 16.49 -4.40
CA MET A 229 -11.45 16.04 -4.87
C MET A 229 -10.39 17.13 -4.74
N ILE A 230 -10.70 18.35 -5.19
CA ILE A 230 -9.77 19.49 -5.11
C ILE A 230 -9.43 19.79 -3.64
N ALA A 231 -10.42 19.81 -2.75
CA ALA A 231 -10.25 20.18 -1.33
C ALA A 231 -9.28 19.28 -0.55
N GLN A 232 -9.08 18.04 -1.00
CA GLN A 232 -8.15 17.09 -0.39
C GLN A 232 -6.81 16.97 -1.15
N GLY A 233 -6.58 17.82 -2.15
CA GLY A 233 -5.32 17.86 -2.92
C GLY A 233 -5.24 16.86 -4.07
N VAL A 234 -6.36 16.40 -4.63
CA VAL A 234 -6.38 15.64 -5.89
C VAL A 234 -6.13 16.61 -7.04
N THR A 235 -5.13 16.29 -7.88
CA THR A 235 -4.80 17.09 -9.07
C THR A 235 -5.10 16.35 -10.37
N TYR A 236 -5.49 15.07 -10.28
CA TYR A 236 -5.93 14.25 -11.39
C TYR A 236 -7.11 13.39 -10.95
N CYS A 237 -8.21 13.43 -11.69
CA CYS A 237 -9.34 12.54 -11.44
C CYS A 237 -9.94 12.06 -12.76
N ARG A 238 -10.26 10.77 -12.82
CA ARG A 238 -11.08 10.20 -13.89
C ARG A 238 -12.43 9.81 -13.30
N THR A 239 -13.50 10.33 -13.90
CA THR A 239 -14.87 9.94 -13.59
C THR A 239 -15.49 9.21 -14.76
N PHE A 240 -16.22 8.16 -14.46
CA PHE A 240 -17.16 7.55 -15.38
C PHE A 240 -18.47 8.33 -15.37
N VAL A 241 -19.09 8.40 -16.53
CA VAL A 241 -20.44 8.93 -16.72
C VAL A 241 -21.26 7.95 -17.53
N ASP A 242 -22.54 7.79 -17.18
CA ASP A 242 -23.43 6.92 -17.93
C ASP A 242 -23.85 7.57 -19.26
N ALA A 243 -23.93 6.76 -20.32
CA ALA A 243 -24.54 7.13 -21.59
C ALA A 243 -25.45 5.99 -22.04
N ASP A 244 -26.75 6.22 -21.94
CA ASP A 244 -27.77 5.23 -22.26
C ASP A 244 -29.09 5.91 -22.66
N THR A 245 -30.07 5.11 -23.08
CA THR A 245 -31.37 5.61 -23.57
C THR A 245 -32.18 6.41 -22.54
N THR A 246 -31.83 6.33 -21.26
CA THR A 246 -32.53 7.04 -20.15
C THR A 246 -32.02 8.47 -20.00
N VAL A 247 -30.71 8.66 -20.06
CA VAL A 247 -30.04 9.96 -19.79
C VAL A 247 -29.46 10.62 -21.04
N GLY A 248 -29.42 9.88 -22.16
CA GLY A 248 -28.85 10.30 -23.42
C GLY A 248 -27.40 10.78 -23.23
N GLN A 249 -27.14 12.01 -23.69
CA GLN A 249 -25.83 12.66 -23.62
C GLN A 249 -25.67 13.63 -22.43
N MET A 250 -26.69 13.75 -21.57
CA MET A 250 -26.70 14.75 -20.48
C MET A 250 -25.48 14.63 -19.54
N PRO A 251 -25.08 13.42 -19.08
CA PRO A 251 -23.93 13.30 -18.17
C PRO A 251 -22.58 13.63 -18.80
N ILE A 252 -22.36 13.24 -20.07
CA ILE A 252 -21.10 13.56 -20.77
C ILE A 252 -21.00 15.06 -21.04
N ASP A 253 -22.09 15.72 -21.41
CA ASP A 253 -22.11 17.17 -21.65
C ASP A 253 -21.85 17.96 -20.35
N ALA A 254 -22.43 17.52 -19.22
CA ALA A 254 -22.16 18.10 -17.90
C ALA A 254 -20.70 17.90 -17.46
N ALA A 255 -20.15 16.69 -17.67
CA ALA A 255 -18.76 16.39 -17.34
C ALA A 255 -17.77 17.27 -18.13
N LEU A 256 -18.02 17.48 -19.43
CA LEU A 256 -17.19 18.33 -20.28
C LEU A 256 -17.19 19.79 -19.82
N LEU A 257 -18.35 20.30 -19.41
CA LEU A 257 -18.47 21.64 -18.84
C LEU A 257 -17.62 21.79 -17.58
N LEU A 258 -17.65 20.80 -16.69
CA LEU A 258 -16.84 20.81 -15.46
C LEU A 258 -15.35 20.63 -15.73
N LYS A 259 -14.99 19.79 -16.71
CA LYS A 259 -13.61 19.62 -17.16
C LYS A 259 -13.01 20.95 -17.62
N GLU A 260 -13.75 21.74 -18.39
CA GLU A 260 -13.30 23.08 -18.79
C GLU A 260 -13.29 24.05 -17.60
N ARG A 261 -14.35 24.08 -16.79
CA ARG A 261 -14.48 24.99 -15.63
C ARG A 261 -13.34 24.85 -14.61
N PHE A 262 -12.86 23.63 -14.39
CA PHE A 262 -11.86 23.32 -13.37
C PHE A 262 -10.47 22.99 -13.94
N ARG A 263 -10.23 23.27 -15.23
CA ARG A 263 -8.98 22.93 -15.94
C ARG A 263 -7.70 23.40 -15.26
N ASP A 264 -7.74 24.54 -14.56
CA ASP A 264 -6.58 25.13 -13.87
C ASP A 264 -6.36 24.58 -12.46
N GLN A 265 -7.29 23.78 -11.94
CA GLN A 265 -7.24 23.24 -10.58
C GLN A 265 -7.03 21.72 -10.56
N ILE A 266 -7.63 21.00 -11.51
CA ILE A 266 -7.59 19.53 -11.56
C ILE A 266 -7.68 19.05 -13.02
N ARG A 267 -6.84 18.08 -13.39
CA ARG A 267 -6.98 17.38 -14.67
C ARG A 267 -8.11 16.36 -14.56
N LEU A 268 -9.27 16.67 -15.14
CA LEU A 268 -10.38 15.74 -15.24
C LEU A 268 -10.31 14.93 -16.55
N GLU A 269 -10.41 13.62 -16.43
CA GLU A 269 -10.67 12.71 -17.54
C GLU A 269 -12.06 12.10 -17.40
N ILE A 270 -12.71 11.85 -18.54
CA ILE A 270 -14.07 11.34 -18.60
C ILE A 270 -14.05 9.97 -19.29
N ALA A 271 -14.63 8.98 -18.63
CA ALA A 271 -14.89 7.65 -19.19
C ALA A 271 -16.40 7.44 -19.35
N VAL A 272 -16.82 6.59 -20.28
CA VAL A 272 -18.25 6.30 -20.51
C VAL A 272 -18.60 4.92 -19.97
N GLN A 273 -19.62 4.83 -19.11
CA GLN A 273 -20.09 3.55 -18.56
C GLN A 273 -21.23 2.95 -19.40
N PRO A 274 -21.15 1.69 -19.86
CA PRO A 274 -22.23 1.00 -20.55
C PRO A 274 -23.16 0.24 -19.58
N LEU A 275 -23.93 0.93 -18.72
CA LEU A 275 -24.78 0.26 -17.71
C LEU A 275 -25.94 -0.57 -18.27
N GLN A 276 -26.34 -0.31 -19.52
CA GLN A 276 -27.35 -1.09 -20.26
C GLN A 276 -26.74 -2.15 -21.19
N GLY A 277 -25.42 -2.34 -21.17
CA GLY A 277 -24.72 -3.18 -22.15
C GLY A 277 -24.53 -2.47 -23.49
N VAL A 278 -23.81 -3.13 -24.41
CA VAL A 278 -23.40 -2.57 -25.72
C VAL A 278 -23.82 -3.42 -26.91
N LEU A 279 -24.55 -4.52 -26.70
CA LEU A 279 -24.98 -5.41 -27.78
C LEU A 279 -26.33 -5.01 -28.39
N GLU A 280 -27.16 -4.27 -27.64
CA GLU A 280 -28.46 -3.80 -28.13
C GLU A 280 -28.30 -2.48 -28.91
N PRO A 281 -28.89 -2.33 -30.11
CA PRO A 281 -28.63 -1.19 -31.00
C PRO A 281 -28.88 0.18 -30.37
N ASP A 282 -29.94 0.33 -29.57
CA ASP A 282 -30.32 1.61 -28.98
C ASP A 282 -29.32 2.06 -27.89
N SER A 283 -28.92 1.16 -26.98
CA SER A 283 -27.94 1.48 -25.95
C SER A 283 -26.54 1.67 -26.55
N GLN A 284 -26.21 0.89 -27.57
CA GLN A 284 -24.97 1.02 -28.34
C GLN A 284 -24.84 2.39 -28.99
N GLY A 285 -25.93 2.91 -29.58
CA GLY A 285 -25.93 4.21 -30.26
C GLY A 285 -25.62 5.41 -29.35
N GLU A 286 -26.20 5.46 -28.15
CA GLU A 286 -25.88 6.51 -27.16
C GLU A 286 -24.44 6.38 -26.64
N PHE A 287 -24.02 5.14 -26.36
CA PHE A 287 -22.68 4.84 -25.87
C PHE A 287 -21.58 5.28 -26.85
N VAL A 288 -21.73 4.99 -28.15
CA VAL A 288 -20.77 5.40 -29.19
C VAL A 288 -20.64 6.91 -29.25
N ARG A 289 -21.75 7.65 -29.30
CA ARG A 289 -21.74 9.12 -29.37
C ARG A 289 -21.09 9.77 -28.14
N ALA A 290 -21.31 9.20 -26.96
CA ALA A 290 -20.63 9.67 -25.76
C ALA A 290 -19.13 9.34 -25.80
N CYS A 291 -18.76 8.15 -26.28
CA CYS A 291 -17.37 7.72 -26.43
C CYS A 291 -16.60 8.60 -27.41
N GLU A 292 -17.22 9.16 -28.45
CA GLU A 292 -16.59 10.14 -29.36
C GLU A 292 -16.12 11.41 -28.62
N LYS A 293 -16.86 11.84 -27.59
CA LYS A 293 -16.55 13.03 -26.79
C LYS A 293 -15.63 12.76 -25.59
N ALA A 294 -15.67 11.55 -25.04
CA ALA A 294 -14.95 11.17 -23.81
C ALA A 294 -13.43 10.94 -24.03
N ASP A 295 -12.66 10.86 -22.95
CA ASP A 295 -11.22 10.55 -23.01
C ASP A 295 -10.95 9.04 -23.06
N VAL A 296 -11.82 8.25 -22.43
CA VAL A 296 -11.64 6.80 -22.20
C VAL A 296 -12.94 6.06 -22.50
N ILE A 297 -12.83 4.88 -23.11
CA ILE A 297 -13.97 3.99 -23.33
C ILE A 297 -14.11 3.07 -22.13
N GLY A 298 -15.31 3.00 -21.56
CA GLY A 298 -15.59 2.07 -20.47
C GLY A 298 -16.11 0.72 -20.95
N GLY A 299 -15.97 -0.31 -20.12
CA GLY A 299 -16.56 -1.62 -20.36
C GLY A 299 -17.20 -2.21 -19.11
N LEU A 300 -18.25 -3.00 -19.29
CA LEU A 300 -18.95 -3.75 -18.24
C LEU A 300 -19.47 -5.09 -18.83
N PRO A 301 -18.57 -6.04 -19.16
CA PRO A 301 -18.92 -7.31 -19.81
C PRO A 301 -19.99 -8.11 -19.06
N SER A 302 -20.10 -7.97 -17.74
CA SER A 302 -21.11 -8.63 -16.92
C SER A 302 -22.55 -8.27 -17.32
N LYS A 303 -22.79 -7.12 -17.97
CA LYS A 303 -24.11 -6.71 -18.46
C LYS A 303 -24.60 -7.46 -19.68
N ASP A 304 -23.69 -7.95 -20.50
CA ASP A 304 -23.99 -8.64 -21.73
C ASP A 304 -23.80 -10.16 -21.60
N ARG A 305 -23.79 -10.68 -20.37
CA ARG A 305 -23.84 -12.13 -20.11
C ARG A 305 -25.07 -12.75 -20.80
N PRO A 306 -24.95 -13.94 -21.42
CA PRO A 306 -23.80 -14.86 -21.35
C PRO A 306 -22.71 -14.64 -22.42
N GLN A 307 -22.67 -13.48 -23.09
CA GLN A 307 -21.72 -13.15 -24.17
C GLN A 307 -20.75 -12.01 -23.80
N PRO A 308 -20.03 -12.07 -22.66
CA PRO A 308 -19.10 -11.01 -22.25
C PRO A 308 -17.96 -10.79 -23.25
N GLU A 309 -17.59 -11.80 -24.03
CA GLU A 309 -16.57 -11.71 -25.08
C GLU A 309 -16.99 -10.76 -26.21
N LYS A 310 -18.27 -10.76 -26.60
CA LYS A 310 -18.78 -9.86 -27.64
C LYS A 310 -18.82 -8.42 -27.18
N HIS A 311 -19.07 -8.19 -25.88
CA HIS A 311 -18.97 -6.87 -25.27
C HIS A 311 -17.54 -6.31 -25.43
N LEU A 312 -16.54 -7.12 -25.09
CA LEU A 312 -15.14 -6.71 -25.22
C LEU A 312 -14.74 -6.51 -26.68
N ASP A 313 -15.15 -7.40 -27.59
CA ASP A 313 -14.89 -7.25 -29.03
C ASP A 313 -15.41 -5.91 -29.57
N PHE A 314 -16.62 -5.52 -29.16
CA PHE A 314 -17.21 -4.25 -29.55
C PHE A 314 -16.42 -3.05 -29.00
N ILE A 315 -16.22 -2.96 -27.68
CA ILE A 315 -15.57 -1.78 -27.09
C ILE A 315 -14.08 -1.69 -27.51
N PHE A 316 -13.41 -2.81 -27.76
CA PHE A 316 -12.01 -2.85 -28.21
C PHE A 316 -11.90 -2.42 -29.68
N SER A 317 -12.88 -2.80 -30.52
CA SER A 317 -12.98 -2.29 -31.89
C SER A 317 -13.18 -0.78 -31.90
N LEU A 318 -14.10 -0.27 -31.08
CA LEU A 318 -14.35 1.17 -30.94
C LEU A 318 -13.12 1.92 -30.41
N ALA A 319 -12.39 1.33 -29.46
CA ALA A 319 -11.15 1.89 -28.94
C ALA A 319 -10.06 2.04 -29.99
N ARG A 320 -9.95 1.07 -30.91
CA ARG A 320 -9.04 1.18 -32.06
C ARG A 320 -9.49 2.24 -33.04
N GLU A 321 -10.78 2.28 -33.37
CA GLU A 321 -11.35 3.27 -34.30
C GLU A 321 -11.15 4.70 -33.80
N LEU A 322 -11.49 4.97 -32.54
CA LEU A 322 -11.38 6.29 -31.93
C LEU A 322 -9.98 6.60 -31.40
N ASN A 323 -9.06 5.63 -31.46
CA ASN A 323 -7.72 5.69 -30.86
C ASN A 323 -7.77 6.10 -29.37
N LYS A 324 -8.67 5.52 -28.59
CA LYS A 324 -8.84 5.79 -27.16
C LYS A 324 -8.44 4.60 -26.31
N PRO A 325 -7.93 4.82 -25.09
CA PRO A 325 -7.68 3.73 -24.15
C PRO A 325 -8.98 3.25 -23.49
N VAL A 326 -8.90 2.14 -22.75
CA VAL A 326 -10.05 1.44 -22.20
C VAL A 326 -9.88 1.17 -20.70
N ASP A 327 -10.92 1.41 -19.93
CA ASP A 327 -11.06 0.94 -18.55
C ASP A 327 -12.27 0.01 -18.48
N VAL A 328 -12.11 -1.21 -17.97
CA VAL A 328 -13.19 -2.21 -17.96
C VAL A 328 -13.44 -2.67 -16.53
N HIS A 329 -14.67 -2.53 -16.07
CA HIS A 329 -15.16 -3.14 -14.85
C HIS A 329 -15.24 -4.65 -15.02
N VAL A 330 -14.37 -5.37 -14.32
CA VAL A 330 -14.26 -6.83 -14.39
C VAL A 330 -14.27 -7.42 -12.99
N ASP A 331 -14.84 -8.62 -12.86
CA ASP A 331 -14.68 -9.46 -11.66
C ASP A 331 -15.12 -8.73 -10.38
N GLN A 332 -16.30 -8.10 -10.40
CA GLN A 332 -16.75 -7.21 -9.32
C GLN A 332 -17.60 -7.90 -8.24
N GLU A 333 -18.01 -9.15 -8.44
CA GLU A 333 -19.05 -9.78 -7.60
C GLU A 333 -18.48 -10.54 -6.38
N ASN A 334 -17.15 -10.55 -6.20
CA ASN A 334 -16.47 -11.35 -5.18
C ASN A 334 -16.82 -12.85 -5.30
N ASN A 335 -16.82 -13.32 -6.55
CA ASN A 335 -17.32 -14.62 -6.96
C ASN A 335 -16.19 -15.46 -7.59
N PRO A 336 -15.81 -16.62 -7.02
CA PRO A 336 -14.72 -17.44 -7.54
C PRO A 336 -14.99 -18.06 -8.92
N ASP A 337 -16.18 -17.88 -9.49
CA ASP A 337 -16.51 -18.34 -10.84
C ASP A 337 -16.32 -17.25 -11.93
N GLU A 338 -16.08 -15.99 -11.55
CA GLU A 338 -15.81 -14.92 -12.52
C GLU A 338 -14.39 -15.00 -13.06
N VAL A 339 -14.24 -14.88 -14.39
CA VAL A 339 -12.96 -15.03 -15.12
C VAL A 339 -12.74 -13.89 -16.12
N GLU A 340 -13.39 -12.74 -15.89
CA GLU A 340 -13.41 -11.62 -16.84
C GLU A 340 -12.04 -10.94 -16.96
N THR A 341 -11.22 -10.94 -15.90
CA THR A 341 -9.83 -10.44 -15.98
C THR A 341 -8.98 -11.28 -16.95
N GLU A 342 -9.13 -12.61 -16.95
CA GLU A 342 -8.41 -13.49 -17.88
C GLU A 342 -8.81 -13.19 -19.34
N LEU A 343 -10.12 -13.05 -19.56
CA LEU A 343 -10.66 -12.66 -20.87
C LEU A 343 -10.18 -11.28 -21.32
N LEU A 344 -10.14 -10.30 -20.41
CA LEU A 344 -9.66 -8.94 -20.68
C LEU A 344 -8.20 -8.92 -21.14
N ALA A 345 -7.33 -9.70 -20.47
CA ALA A 345 -5.93 -9.82 -20.86
C ALA A 345 -5.78 -10.43 -22.27
N LEU A 346 -6.53 -11.49 -22.57
CA LEU A 346 -6.55 -12.12 -23.91
C LEU A 346 -6.99 -11.14 -25.00
N LYS A 347 -8.10 -10.44 -24.79
CA LYS A 347 -8.62 -9.46 -25.74
C LYS A 347 -7.68 -8.27 -25.93
N THR A 348 -6.95 -7.88 -24.88
CA THR A 348 -5.92 -6.83 -24.98
C THR A 348 -4.81 -7.22 -25.93
N MET A 349 -4.34 -8.46 -25.87
CA MET A 349 -3.33 -8.98 -26.79
C MET A 349 -3.89 -9.13 -28.21
N GLU A 350 -5.09 -9.71 -28.35
CA GLU A 350 -5.76 -9.93 -29.64
C GLU A 350 -5.94 -8.64 -30.45
N PHE A 351 -6.35 -7.55 -29.79
CA PHE A 351 -6.60 -6.26 -30.43
C PHE A 351 -5.35 -5.35 -30.47
N GLY A 352 -4.22 -5.78 -29.92
CA GLY A 352 -2.98 -5.00 -29.89
C GLY A 352 -3.06 -3.74 -29.01
N LEU A 353 -3.84 -3.78 -27.92
CA LEU A 353 -4.06 -2.64 -27.02
C LEU A 353 -3.15 -2.66 -25.79
N HIS A 354 -1.95 -3.25 -25.90
CA HIS A 354 -0.97 -3.35 -24.82
C HIS A 354 -0.73 -1.99 -24.15
N GLY A 355 -0.82 -1.94 -22.82
CA GLY A 355 -0.61 -0.72 -22.04
C GLY A 355 -1.77 0.27 -22.06
N ARG A 356 -2.80 0.04 -22.88
CA ARG A 356 -3.93 0.96 -23.07
C ARG A 356 -5.21 0.48 -22.38
N VAL A 357 -5.13 -0.60 -21.61
CA VAL A 357 -6.28 -1.24 -20.95
C VAL A 357 -6.07 -1.31 -19.45
N ARG A 358 -7.14 -1.04 -18.68
CA ARG A 358 -7.16 -1.26 -17.23
C ARG A 358 -8.33 -2.12 -16.80
N ALA A 359 -8.07 -3.02 -15.87
CA ALA A 359 -9.08 -3.73 -15.10
C ALA A 359 -9.51 -2.86 -13.91
N VAL A 360 -10.76 -2.44 -13.86
CA VAL A 360 -11.34 -1.77 -12.70
C VAL A 360 -11.84 -2.85 -11.73
N HIS A 361 -11.45 -2.74 -10.46
CA HIS A 361 -11.71 -3.67 -9.36
C HIS A 361 -10.87 -4.94 -9.38
N GLY A 362 -11.20 -5.94 -10.23
CA GLY A 362 -10.53 -7.25 -10.21
C GLY A 362 -10.71 -8.01 -8.88
N ILE A 363 -11.86 -7.86 -8.23
CA ILE A 363 -12.10 -8.38 -6.86
C ILE A 363 -12.13 -9.90 -6.87
N SER A 364 -12.90 -10.49 -7.77
CA SER A 364 -13.09 -11.94 -7.83
C SER A 364 -11.81 -12.71 -8.14
N LEU A 365 -10.82 -12.06 -8.75
CA LEU A 365 -9.48 -12.65 -8.91
C LEU A 365 -8.89 -13.11 -7.56
N ALA A 366 -9.13 -12.37 -6.46
CA ALA A 366 -8.66 -12.77 -5.14
C ALA A 366 -9.40 -13.98 -4.55
N ALA A 367 -10.60 -14.31 -5.06
CA ALA A 367 -11.38 -15.47 -4.65
C ALA A 367 -10.92 -16.77 -5.32
N HIS A 368 -10.08 -16.70 -6.36
CA HIS A 368 -9.48 -17.87 -7.00
C HIS A 368 -8.30 -18.44 -6.19
N ASP A 369 -7.92 -19.69 -6.47
CA ASP A 369 -6.70 -20.26 -5.92
C ASP A 369 -5.42 -19.55 -6.44
N GLU A 370 -4.33 -19.63 -5.68
CA GLU A 370 -3.08 -18.93 -6.02
C GLU A 370 -2.52 -19.30 -7.39
N ARG A 371 -2.74 -20.53 -7.88
CA ARG A 371 -2.22 -20.97 -9.18
C ARG A 371 -2.97 -20.27 -10.31
N TYR A 372 -4.30 -20.17 -10.20
CA TYR A 372 -5.10 -19.39 -11.14
C TYR A 372 -4.69 -17.92 -11.10
N GLN A 373 -4.61 -17.32 -9.91
CA GLN A 373 -4.19 -15.92 -9.75
C GLN A 373 -2.86 -15.62 -10.44
N ARG A 374 -1.82 -16.41 -10.17
CA ARG A 374 -0.48 -16.20 -10.76
C ARG A 374 -0.50 -16.33 -12.28
N ARG A 375 -1.27 -17.25 -12.84
CA ARG A 375 -1.41 -17.40 -14.30
C ARG A 375 -2.03 -16.16 -14.92
N VAL A 376 -3.16 -15.69 -14.40
CA VAL A 376 -3.88 -14.52 -14.93
C VAL A 376 -3.07 -13.24 -14.74
N ILE A 377 -2.38 -13.08 -13.60
CA ILE A 377 -1.49 -11.94 -13.34
C ILE A 377 -0.32 -11.92 -14.34
N ALA A 378 0.25 -13.07 -14.69
CA ALA A 378 1.29 -13.15 -15.71
C ALA A 378 0.77 -12.72 -17.09
N MET A 379 -0.44 -13.13 -17.46
CA MET A 379 -1.09 -12.68 -18.70
C MET A 379 -1.37 -11.17 -18.69
N CYS A 380 -1.84 -10.62 -17.56
CA CYS A 380 -2.04 -9.18 -17.42
C CYS A 380 -0.72 -8.40 -17.57
N ARG A 381 0.39 -8.95 -17.05
CA ARG A 381 1.72 -8.36 -17.22
C ARG A 381 2.15 -8.38 -18.68
N GLU A 382 1.96 -9.49 -19.39
CA GLU A 382 2.27 -9.62 -20.82
C GLU A 382 1.46 -8.64 -21.65
N ALA A 383 0.15 -8.58 -21.41
CA ALA A 383 -0.78 -7.64 -22.04
C ALA A 383 -0.59 -6.17 -21.60
N ALA A 384 0.28 -5.92 -20.61
CA ALA A 384 0.43 -4.63 -19.92
C ALA A 384 -0.92 -4.02 -19.46
N VAL A 385 -1.84 -4.87 -18.99
CA VAL A 385 -3.08 -4.46 -18.32
C VAL A 385 -2.75 -3.99 -16.91
N ALA A 386 -3.16 -2.77 -16.56
CA ALA A 386 -3.03 -2.25 -15.21
C ALA A 386 -4.35 -2.40 -14.43
N PHE A 387 -4.30 -2.31 -13.10
CA PHE A 387 -5.47 -2.42 -12.23
C PHE A 387 -5.80 -1.09 -11.58
N ILE A 388 -7.09 -0.76 -11.51
CA ILE A 388 -7.61 0.31 -10.66
C ILE A 388 -8.34 -0.33 -9.48
N VAL A 389 -7.87 -0.05 -8.26
CA VAL A 389 -8.45 -0.63 -7.05
C VAL A 389 -9.20 0.46 -6.28
N CYS A 390 -10.44 0.15 -5.89
CA CYS A 390 -11.32 1.01 -5.10
C CYS A 390 -11.70 0.28 -3.80
N PRO A 391 -10.85 0.32 -2.77
CA PRO A 391 -10.98 -0.50 -1.56
C PRO A 391 -12.34 -0.43 -0.86
N SER A 392 -12.94 0.75 -0.66
CA SER A 392 -14.24 0.86 0.01
C SER A 392 -15.35 0.16 -0.75
N ALA A 393 -15.38 0.32 -2.07
CA ALA A 393 -16.35 -0.34 -2.94
C ALA A 393 -16.12 -1.84 -3.04
N ALA A 394 -14.85 -2.26 -3.07
CA ALA A 394 -14.50 -3.66 -3.09
C ALA A 394 -14.94 -4.39 -1.80
N LEU A 395 -14.62 -3.80 -0.64
CA LEU A 395 -14.93 -4.39 0.66
C LEU A 395 -16.42 -4.41 1.00
N SER A 396 -17.24 -3.60 0.32
CA SER A 396 -18.70 -3.64 0.50
C SER A 396 -19.37 -4.79 -0.25
N MET A 397 -18.64 -5.47 -1.13
CA MET A 397 -19.16 -6.62 -1.85
C MET A 397 -19.52 -7.75 -0.89
N ARG A 398 -20.66 -8.39 -1.18
CA ARG A 398 -21.21 -9.42 -0.32
C ARG A 398 -20.38 -10.70 -0.40
N GLN A 399 -20.17 -11.35 0.74
CA GLN A 399 -19.66 -12.72 0.79
C GLN A 399 -20.74 -13.70 0.33
N LEU A 400 -20.40 -14.57 -0.64
CA LEU A 400 -21.31 -15.54 -1.23
C LEU A 400 -21.31 -16.84 -0.41
N SER A 401 -22.41 -17.12 0.29
CA SER A 401 -22.54 -18.29 1.18
C SER A 401 -22.77 -19.61 0.45
N ASP A 402 -23.14 -19.55 -0.84
CA ASP A 402 -23.38 -20.68 -1.72
C ASP A 402 -22.14 -21.11 -2.52
N ARG A 403 -21.01 -20.40 -2.34
CA ARG A 403 -19.75 -20.63 -3.07
C ARG A 403 -18.63 -21.01 -2.10
N THR A 404 -17.61 -21.69 -2.62
CA THR A 404 -16.40 -22.05 -1.88
C THR A 404 -15.19 -21.37 -2.51
N ALA A 405 -14.40 -20.66 -1.71
CA ALA A 405 -13.18 -19.97 -2.12
C ALA A 405 -12.13 -20.06 -0.99
N PRO A 406 -10.83 -19.90 -1.28
CA PRO A 406 -9.82 -19.65 -0.25
C PRO A 406 -10.20 -18.44 0.59
N ILE A 407 -9.72 -18.37 1.83
CA ILE A 407 -9.93 -17.19 2.68
C ILE A 407 -9.24 -15.98 2.03
N HIS A 408 -10.02 -14.94 1.75
CA HIS A 408 -9.55 -13.69 1.14
C HIS A 408 -10.38 -12.52 1.65
N ASN A 409 -9.87 -11.31 1.45
CA ASN A 409 -10.67 -10.09 1.56
C ASN A 409 -11.23 -9.75 0.18
N SER A 410 -12.40 -9.11 0.13
CA SER A 410 -13.04 -8.66 -1.11
C SER A 410 -12.31 -7.44 -1.69
N ILE A 411 -11.11 -7.67 -2.20
CA ILE A 411 -10.24 -6.69 -2.86
C ILE A 411 -9.29 -7.47 -3.78
N ALA A 412 -8.90 -6.89 -4.91
CA ALA A 412 -7.93 -7.53 -5.82
C ALA A 412 -6.67 -8.02 -5.07
N PRO A 413 -5.97 -9.04 -5.58
CA PRO A 413 -4.76 -9.58 -4.95
C PRO A 413 -3.56 -8.62 -5.16
N VAL A 414 -3.63 -7.42 -4.58
CA VAL A 414 -2.73 -6.28 -4.83
C VAL A 414 -1.28 -6.63 -4.53
N THR A 415 -1.01 -7.34 -3.44
CA THR A 415 0.36 -7.76 -3.08
C THR A 415 0.95 -8.68 -4.15
N THR A 416 0.16 -9.63 -4.66
CA THR A 416 0.56 -10.53 -5.75
C THR A 416 0.76 -9.77 -7.06
N LEU A 417 -0.14 -8.83 -7.39
CA LEU A 417 -0.03 -7.97 -8.58
C LEU A 417 1.27 -7.17 -8.57
N LEU A 418 1.55 -6.46 -7.47
CA LEU A 418 2.75 -5.65 -7.29
C LEU A 418 4.02 -6.51 -7.33
N HIS A 419 4.03 -7.67 -6.67
CA HIS A 419 5.16 -8.59 -6.69
C HIS A 419 5.52 -9.08 -8.10
N HIS A 420 4.52 -9.23 -8.99
CA HIS A 420 4.74 -9.63 -10.37
C HIS A 420 4.95 -8.45 -11.33
N GLY A 421 5.04 -7.22 -10.81
CA GLY A 421 5.27 -6.02 -11.60
C GLY A 421 4.05 -5.56 -12.41
N VAL A 422 2.85 -5.99 -12.03
CA VAL A 422 1.61 -5.44 -12.60
C VAL A 422 1.32 -4.10 -11.95
N ARG A 423 1.04 -3.10 -12.78
CA ARG A 423 0.77 -1.73 -12.33
C ARG A 423 -0.60 -1.66 -11.65
N VAL A 424 -0.65 -1.04 -10.48
CA VAL A 424 -1.88 -0.82 -9.71
C VAL A 424 -2.00 0.66 -9.35
N VAL A 425 -3.18 1.24 -9.53
CA VAL A 425 -3.50 2.64 -9.19
C VAL A 425 -4.79 2.71 -8.37
N MET A 426 -5.03 3.84 -7.72
CA MET A 426 -6.15 4.02 -6.78
C MET A 426 -7.36 4.70 -7.41
N GLY A 427 -8.56 4.35 -6.96
CA GLY A 427 -9.81 5.06 -7.21
C GLY A 427 -10.71 5.07 -5.97
N VAL A 428 -11.77 5.89 -6.01
CA VAL A 428 -12.78 5.98 -4.94
C VAL A 428 -14.10 5.30 -5.31
N ASP A 429 -14.35 5.12 -6.62
CA ASP A 429 -15.62 4.61 -7.16
C ASP A 429 -16.81 5.55 -6.89
N ASN A 430 -17.91 5.04 -6.34
CA ASN A 430 -19.12 5.82 -6.06
C ASN A 430 -18.96 6.75 -4.85
N ILE A 431 -19.72 7.86 -4.81
CA ILE A 431 -19.70 8.82 -3.70
C ILE A 431 -21.14 9.15 -3.27
N TYR A 432 -21.53 8.82 -2.04
CA TYR A 432 -22.85 9.11 -1.49
C TYR A 432 -24.01 8.77 -2.45
N ASP A 433 -24.03 7.54 -2.96
CA ASP A 433 -25.08 7.06 -3.85
C ASP A 433 -25.66 5.72 -3.38
N LEU A 434 -26.59 5.16 -4.17
CA LEU A 434 -27.28 3.91 -3.82
C LEU A 434 -26.34 2.69 -3.78
N PHE A 435 -25.24 2.72 -4.53
CA PHE A 435 -24.23 1.67 -4.54
C PHE A 435 -23.39 1.76 -3.26
N MET A 436 -22.86 2.95 -2.99
CA MET A 436 -21.96 3.25 -1.87
C MET A 436 -22.47 4.46 -1.06
N PRO A 437 -23.40 4.25 -0.11
CA PRO A 437 -24.04 5.35 0.61
C PRO A 437 -23.12 6.07 1.62
N LEU A 438 -21.99 5.44 2.01
CA LEU A 438 -21.08 5.97 3.03
C LEU A 438 -19.73 6.45 2.47
N VAL A 439 -19.41 6.12 1.22
CA VAL A 439 -18.14 6.54 0.61
C VAL A 439 -18.23 8.03 0.34
N ASP A 440 -17.28 8.78 0.90
CA ASP A 440 -17.26 10.23 0.86
C ASP A 440 -16.27 10.80 -0.17
N GLY A 441 -15.51 9.93 -0.83
CA GLY A 441 -14.49 10.27 -1.82
C GLY A 441 -13.12 10.64 -1.22
N ASP A 442 -12.82 10.31 0.04
CA ASP A 442 -11.50 10.54 0.66
C ASP A 442 -10.44 9.51 0.20
N MET A 443 -9.44 9.98 -0.57
CA MET A 443 -8.34 9.14 -1.10
C MET A 443 -7.43 8.56 -0.01
N TRP A 444 -7.27 9.23 1.13
CA TRP A 444 -6.52 8.67 2.24
C TRP A 444 -7.28 7.49 2.87
N VAL A 445 -8.60 7.58 2.98
CA VAL A 445 -9.43 6.47 3.47
C VAL A 445 -9.26 5.25 2.54
N GLU A 446 -9.33 5.44 1.22
CA GLU A 446 -9.09 4.35 0.27
C GLU A 446 -7.70 3.73 0.45
N CYS A 447 -6.63 4.55 0.49
CA CYS A 447 -5.27 4.04 0.67
C CYS A 447 -5.11 3.31 2.01
N ARG A 448 -5.71 3.82 3.08
CA ARG A 448 -5.68 3.18 4.40
C ARG A 448 -6.39 1.83 4.37
N LEU A 449 -7.59 1.76 3.81
CA LEU A 449 -8.35 0.51 3.70
C LEU A 449 -7.61 -0.53 2.86
N LEU A 450 -6.97 -0.12 1.76
CA LEU A 450 -6.07 -1.01 1.01
C LEU A 450 -4.98 -1.60 1.90
N MET A 451 -4.24 -0.75 2.62
CA MET A 451 -3.12 -1.18 3.48
C MET A 451 -3.59 -2.13 4.59
N GLU A 452 -4.70 -1.81 5.26
CA GLU A 452 -5.26 -2.61 6.34
C GLU A 452 -5.82 -3.96 5.84
N ALA A 453 -6.57 -3.95 4.73
CA ALA A 453 -7.17 -5.15 4.15
C ALA A 453 -6.11 -6.09 3.54
N THR A 454 -5.03 -5.57 2.99
CA THR A 454 -3.99 -6.41 2.35
C THR A 454 -2.77 -6.64 3.24
N ARG A 455 -2.73 -6.03 4.43
CA ARG A 455 -1.56 -5.99 5.34
C ARG A 455 -0.29 -5.50 4.65
N TYR A 456 -0.43 -4.64 3.64
CA TYR A 456 0.68 -4.08 2.87
C TYR A 456 0.96 -2.65 3.32
N TYR A 457 1.93 -2.47 4.22
CA TYR A 457 2.21 -1.18 4.88
C TYR A 457 3.37 -0.38 4.26
N ASP A 458 3.74 -0.68 3.01
CA ASP A 458 4.75 0.10 2.28
C ASP A 458 4.14 1.42 1.78
N ILE A 459 4.28 2.47 2.59
CA ILE A 459 3.74 3.80 2.28
C ILE A 459 4.38 4.45 1.06
N ASP A 460 5.59 4.03 0.66
CA ASP A 460 6.25 4.57 -0.52
C ASP A 460 5.61 4.02 -1.79
N VAL A 461 5.35 2.72 -1.81
CA VAL A 461 4.62 2.07 -2.91
C VAL A 461 3.17 2.58 -2.96
N VAL A 462 2.44 2.55 -1.84
CA VAL A 462 1.02 2.96 -1.82
C VAL A 462 0.87 4.45 -2.16
N SER A 463 1.76 5.33 -1.68
CA SER A 463 1.72 6.74 -2.10
C SER A 463 2.03 6.91 -3.59
N SER A 464 2.87 6.05 -4.17
CA SER A 464 3.12 6.07 -5.62
C SER A 464 1.87 5.64 -6.41
N MET A 465 1.18 4.58 -5.97
CA MET A 465 -0.10 4.16 -6.57
C MET A 465 -1.15 5.28 -6.52
N ALA A 466 -1.20 6.02 -5.41
CA ALA A 466 -2.16 7.09 -5.16
C ALA A 466 -1.80 8.44 -5.81
N THR A 467 -0.62 8.57 -6.42
CA THR A 467 -0.15 9.82 -7.05
C THR A 467 0.32 9.63 -8.48
N ASP A 468 0.21 8.43 -9.02
CA ASP A 468 0.59 8.11 -10.39
C ASP A 468 -0.29 8.90 -11.38
N LYS A 469 0.33 9.78 -12.16
CA LYS A 469 -0.37 10.61 -13.18
C LYS A 469 0.12 10.32 -14.59
N SER A 470 0.90 9.24 -14.76
CA SER A 470 1.54 8.89 -16.04
C SER A 470 0.56 8.40 -17.12
N GLY A 471 -0.74 8.36 -16.82
CA GLY A 471 -1.76 7.94 -17.78
C GLY A 471 -1.57 6.47 -18.18
N PHE A 472 -1.87 6.13 -19.42
CA PHE A 472 -1.69 4.78 -19.98
C PHE A 472 -0.25 4.51 -20.47
N ALA A 473 0.73 5.34 -20.10
CA ALA A 473 2.12 5.05 -20.44
C ALA A 473 2.57 3.73 -19.81
N VAL A 474 3.19 2.88 -20.62
CA VAL A 474 3.79 1.61 -20.18
C VAL A 474 5.08 1.92 -19.42
N PRO A 475 5.29 1.37 -18.20
CA PRO A 475 6.53 1.56 -17.47
C PRO A 475 7.74 1.05 -18.26
N PRO A 476 8.95 1.64 -18.07
CA PRO A 476 10.17 1.12 -18.69
C PRO A 476 10.39 -0.35 -18.32
N GLY A 477 10.54 -1.22 -19.33
CA GLY A 477 10.84 -2.65 -19.14
C GLY A 477 9.64 -3.60 -19.14
N ALA A 478 8.41 -3.10 -19.33
CA ALA A 478 7.31 -3.98 -19.75
C ALA A 478 7.55 -4.46 -21.20
N PRO A 479 7.15 -5.69 -21.55
CA PRO A 479 7.34 -6.22 -22.89
C PRO A 479 6.72 -5.25 -23.90
N MET A 480 7.57 -4.69 -24.77
CA MET A 480 7.08 -3.94 -25.93
C MET A 480 6.60 -4.97 -26.95
N ALA A 481 5.40 -4.74 -27.50
CA ALA A 481 4.83 -5.52 -28.58
C ALA A 481 5.75 -5.54 -29.82
#